data_AF-A0A937CQT6-F1
#
_entry.id   AF-A0A937CQT6-F1
#
_cell.length_a   1.000
_cell.length_b   1.000
_cell.length_c   1.000
_cell.angle_alpha   90.00
_cell.angle_beta   90.00
_cell.angle_gamma   90.00
#
_symmetry.space_group_name_H-M   'P 1'
#
loop_
_entity.id
_entity.type
_entity.pdbx_description
1 polymer ?
#
loop_
_entity_poly.entity_id
_entity_poly.type
_entity_poly.pdbx_seq_one_letter_code
_entity_poly.pdbx_strand_id
1 'polypeptide(L)'
;MARSSIEQKVAAVGALSRPELVDLWVKKYRCLPPSGARQPLLVRSAAWHLQEKQNGGLSMNTKRLIKATLKRIEASTNVGGVEFINDPPAKAI
;
A
#
# COMPACT_ATOMS: atom_id res chain seq x y z
N MET A 1 -18.38 -21.70 4.71
CA MET A 1 -18.05 -20.60 5.64
C MET A 1 -18.16 -19.27 4.88
N ALA A 2 -19.23 -18.50 5.09
CA ALA A 2 -19.38 -17.20 4.43
C ALA A 2 -18.26 -16.26 4.91
N ARG A 3 -17.54 -15.60 3.99
CA ARG A 3 -16.58 -14.55 4.40
C ARG A 3 -17.39 -13.40 4.97
N SER A 4 -17.07 -12.98 6.19
CA SER A 4 -17.63 -11.75 6.76
C SER A 4 -17.30 -10.55 5.89
N SER A 5 -18.27 -9.64 5.73
CA SER A 5 -18.11 -8.38 5.02
C SER A 5 -16.98 -7.56 5.63
N ILE A 6 -16.33 -6.70 4.84
CA ILE A 6 -15.29 -5.81 5.34
C ILE A 6 -15.82 -4.91 6.47
N GLU A 7 -17.09 -4.50 6.38
CA GLU A 7 -17.77 -3.70 7.40
C GLU A 7 -17.88 -4.44 8.74
N GLN A 8 -18.22 -5.73 8.71
CA GLN A 8 -18.28 -6.58 9.89
C GLN A 8 -16.90 -6.75 10.53
N LYS A 9 -15.85 -6.88 9.71
CA LYS A 9 -14.47 -6.97 10.20
C LYS A 9 -14.02 -5.65 10.84
N VAL A 10 -14.35 -4.52 10.23
CA VAL A 10 -14.06 -3.18 10.77
C VAL A 10 -14.80 -2.95 12.09
N ALA A 11 -16.08 -3.33 12.17
CA ALA A 11 -16.85 -3.25 13.41
C ALA A 11 -16.25 -4.11 14.52
N ALA A 12 -15.80 -5.32 14.21
CA ALA A 12 -15.15 -6.22 15.17
C ALA A 12 -13.86 -5.64 15.76
N VAL A 13 -13.11 -4.80 15.02
CA VAL A 13 -11.91 -4.12 15.55
C VAL A 13 -12.26 -3.18 16.71
N GLY A 14 -13.44 -2.55 16.68
CA GLY A 14 -13.89 -1.67 17.76
C GLY A 14 -14.13 -2.39 19.09
N ALA A 15 -14.40 -3.69 19.05
CA ALA A 15 -14.60 -4.52 20.24
C ALA A 15 -13.29 -5.09 20.83
N LEU A 16 -12.15 -4.88 20.16
CA LEU A 16 -10.86 -5.39 20.62
C LEU A 16 -10.36 -4.62 21.84
N SER A 17 -9.76 -5.36 22.75
CA SER A 17 -9.05 -4.82 23.89
C SER A 17 -7.78 -4.08 23.45
N ARG A 18 -7.28 -3.20 24.31
CA ARG A 18 -6.03 -2.48 24.05
C ARG A 18 -4.82 -3.38 23.75
N PRO A 19 -4.55 -4.48 24.48
CA PRO A 19 -3.42 -5.36 24.13
C PRO A 19 -3.57 -6.01 22.75
N GLU A 20 -4.76 -6.46 22.37
CA GLU A 20 -5.00 -7.02 21.02
C GLU A 20 -4.76 -5.97 19.92
N LEU A 21 -5.16 -4.72 20.17
CA LEU A 21 -4.89 -3.60 19.27
C LEU A 21 -3.40 -3.27 19.17
N VAL A 22 -2.64 -3.41 20.26
CA VAL A 22 -1.18 -3.27 20.27
C VAL A 22 -0.54 -4.41 19.46
N ASP A 23 -1.00 -5.64 19.61
CA ASP A 23 -0.50 -6.78 18.83
C ASP A 23 -0.72 -6.59 17.32
N LEU A 24 -1.89 -6.08 16.93
CA LEU A 24 -2.17 -5.71 15.54
C LEU A 24 -1.23 -4.61 15.04
N TRP A 25 -0.92 -3.62 15.88
CA TRP A 25 0.04 -2.57 15.56
C TRP A 25 1.45 -3.14 15.34
N VAL A 26 1.98 -3.91 16.29
CA VAL A 26 3.32 -4.53 16.19
C VAL A 26 3.39 -5.45 14.98
N LYS A 27 2.33 -6.21 14.70
CA LYS A 27 2.27 -7.08 13.53
C LYS A 27 2.41 -6.32 12.22
N LYS A 28 1.77 -5.14 12.09
CA LYS A 28 1.83 -4.33 10.86
C LYS A 28 3.12 -3.51 10.77
N TYR A 29 3.50 -2.82 11.85
CA TYR A 29 4.56 -1.81 11.83
C TYR A 29 5.90 -2.30 12.37
N ARG A 30 5.93 -3.51 12.97
CA ARG A 30 7.14 -4.13 13.57
C ARG A 30 7.78 -3.28 14.69
N CYS A 31 7.02 -2.38 15.28
CA CYS A 31 7.42 -1.54 16.40
C CYS A 31 6.26 -1.40 17.40
N LEU A 32 6.54 -0.95 18.61
CA LEU A 32 5.51 -0.61 19.58
C LEU A 32 4.78 0.68 19.18
N PRO A 33 3.49 0.81 19.52
CA PRO A 33 2.80 2.08 19.34
C PRO A 33 3.42 3.16 20.23
N PRO A 34 3.34 4.44 19.81
CA PRO A 34 3.84 5.56 20.61
C PRO A 34 3.32 5.52 22.05
N SER A 35 4.17 5.91 23.00
CA SER A 35 3.77 6.14 24.38
C SER A 35 2.54 7.05 24.43
N GLY A 36 1.53 6.67 25.23
CA GLY A 36 0.29 7.44 25.34
C GLY A 36 -0.65 7.35 24.12
N ALA A 37 -0.38 6.50 23.12
CA ALA A 37 -1.30 6.28 22.01
C ALA A 37 -2.69 5.86 22.53
N ARG A 38 -3.69 6.68 22.18
CA ARG A 38 -5.08 6.49 22.57
C ARG A 38 -5.68 5.30 21.83
N GLN A 39 -6.55 4.54 22.49
CA GLN A 39 -7.20 3.36 21.90
C GLN A 39 -7.92 3.66 20.56
N PRO A 40 -8.61 4.80 20.36
CA PRO A 40 -9.22 5.14 19.07
C PRO A 40 -8.24 5.23 17.90
N LEU A 41 -6.98 5.63 18.14
CA LEU A 41 -5.94 5.65 17.12
C LEU A 41 -5.59 4.22 16.69
N LEU A 42 -5.44 3.32 17.66
CA LEU A 42 -5.12 1.92 17.38
C LEU A 42 -6.25 1.25 16.59
N VAL A 43 -7.52 1.46 17.01
CA VAL A 43 -8.71 0.99 16.29
C VAL A 43 -8.73 1.50 14.86
N ARG A 44 -8.53 2.82 14.67
CA ARG A 44 -8.51 3.42 13.33
C ARG A 44 -7.38 2.87 12.47
N SER A 45 -6.19 2.68 13.04
CA SER A 45 -5.06 2.10 12.31
C SER A 45 -5.37 0.68 11.83
N ALA A 46 -5.90 -0.17 12.71
CA ALA A 46 -6.23 -1.56 12.40
C ALA A 46 -7.36 -1.66 11.36
N ALA A 47 -8.40 -0.84 11.51
CA ALA A 47 -9.50 -0.74 10.55
C ALA A 47 -9.02 -0.31 9.16
N TRP A 48 -8.16 0.72 9.08
CA TRP A 48 -7.57 1.18 7.83
C TRP A 48 -6.80 0.07 7.12
N HIS A 49 -5.96 -0.69 7.83
CA HIS A 49 -5.20 -1.78 7.22
C HIS A 49 -6.06 -2.93 6.73
N LEU A 50 -7.17 -3.22 7.41
CA LEU A 50 -8.15 -4.20 6.93
C LEU A 50 -8.79 -3.74 5.62
N GLN A 51 -9.19 -2.48 5.55
CA GLN A 51 -9.78 -1.88 4.35
C GLN A 51 -8.77 -1.84 3.21
N GLU A 52 -7.53 -1.39 3.46
CA GLU A 52 -6.45 -1.35 2.47
C GLU A 52 -6.14 -2.74 1.90
N LYS A 53 -6.11 -3.79 2.72
CA LYS A 53 -5.87 -5.15 2.24
C LYS A 53 -6.96 -5.67 1.30
N GLN A 54 -8.19 -5.21 1.47
CA GLN A 54 -9.35 -5.71 0.73
C GLN A 54 -9.68 -4.85 -0.50
N ASN A 55 -9.55 -3.52 -0.36
CA ASN A 55 -9.97 -2.52 -1.33
C ASN A 55 -8.80 -1.73 -1.92
N GLY A 56 -7.61 -1.86 -1.34
CA GLY A 56 -6.40 -1.21 -1.82
C GLY A 56 -5.77 -1.94 -3.00
N GLY A 57 -4.82 -1.26 -3.63
CA GLY A 57 -4.14 -1.74 -4.82
C GLY A 57 -4.95 -1.56 -6.10
N LEU A 58 -4.24 -1.53 -7.23
CA LEU A 58 -4.88 -1.48 -8.54
C LEU A 58 -5.43 -2.86 -8.90
N SER A 59 -6.64 -2.88 -9.48
CA SER A 59 -7.22 -4.11 -10.00
C SER A 59 -6.27 -4.76 -11.02
N MET A 60 -6.33 -6.08 -11.18
CA MET A 60 -5.49 -6.77 -12.15
C MET A 60 -5.72 -6.23 -13.58
N ASN A 61 -6.95 -5.87 -13.90
CA ASN A 61 -7.31 -5.27 -15.19
C ASN A 61 -6.69 -3.88 -15.34
N THR A 62 -6.73 -3.05 -14.30
CA THR A 62 -6.08 -1.73 -14.29
C THR A 62 -4.57 -1.85 -14.45
N LYS A 63 -3.92 -2.79 -13.75
CA LYS A 63 -2.49 -3.07 -13.92
C LYS A 63 -2.14 -3.50 -15.34
N ARG A 64 -2.96 -4.38 -15.93
CA ARG A 64 -2.79 -4.82 -17.33
C ARG A 64 -2.95 -3.67 -18.31
N LEU A 65 -3.95 -2.82 -18.11
CA LEU A 65 -4.18 -1.64 -18.93
C LEU A 65 -2.98 -0.69 -18.86
N ILE A 66 -2.49 -0.36 -17.67
CA ILE A 66 -1.29 0.47 -17.50
C ILE A 66 -0.09 -0.14 -18.25
N LYS A 67 0.15 -1.45 -18.10
CA LYS A 67 1.25 -2.13 -18.79
C LYS A 67 1.10 -2.08 -20.32
N ALA A 68 -0.10 -2.27 -20.83
CA ALA A 68 -0.38 -2.19 -22.27
C ALA A 68 -0.20 -0.77 -22.80
N THR A 69 -0.65 0.24 -22.06
CA THR A 69 -0.48 1.65 -22.41
C THR A 69 1.00 2.04 -22.40
N LEU A 70 1.77 1.63 -21.40
CA LEU A 70 3.23 1.87 -21.37
C LEU A 70 3.93 1.25 -22.57
N LYS A 71 3.64 -0.01 -22.91
CA LYS A 71 4.19 -0.67 -24.10
C LYS A 71 3.85 0.07 -25.39
N ARG A 72 2.62 0.60 -25.49
CA ARG A 72 2.20 1.41 -26.64
C ARG A 72 2.95 2.74 -26.70
N ILE A 73 3.12 3.41 -25.56
CA ILE A 73 3.91 4.65 -25.45
C ILE A 73 5.34 4.38 -25.90
N GLU A 74 6.01 3.38 -25.33
CA GLU A 74 7.37 2.96 -25.72
C GLU A 74 7.49 2.69 -27.22
N ALA A 75 6.54 1.96 -27.80
CA ALA A 75 6.53 1.70 -29.24
C ALA A 75 6.33 2.96 -30.08
N SER A 76 5.53 3.93 -29.60
CA SER A 76 5.31 5.22 -30.27
C SER A 76 6.45 6.23 -30.05
N THR A 77 7.20 6.12 -28.94
CA THR A 77 8.36 6.97 -28.63
C THR A 77 9.62 6.45 -29.32
N ASN A 78 9.70 5.16 -29.64
CA ASN A 78 10.78 4.59 -30.46
C ASN A 78 10.68 4.96 -31.96
N VAL A 79 9.80 5.91 -32.30
CA VAL A 79 9.74 6.54 -33.62
C VAL A 79 10.61 7.81 -33.59
N GLY A 80 11.93 7.61 -33.52
CA GLY A 80 12.92 8.67 -33.74
C GLY A 80 13.44 9.40 -32.50
N GLY A 81 14.57 8.92 -31.98
CA GLY A 81 15.63 9.77 -31.40
C GLY A 81 15.34 10.56 -30.13
N VAL A 82 15.39 9.91 -28.97
CA VAL A 82 15.89 10.55 -27.74
C VAL A 82 16.78 9.55 -27.02
N GLU A 83 18.10 9.67 -27.22
CA GLU A 83 19.07 9.05 -26.33
C GLU A 83 18.98 9.75 -24.97
N PHE A 84 18.62 9.00 -23.92
CA PHE A 84 18.83 9.46 -22.56
C PHE A 84 20.34 9.49 -22.32
N ILE A 85 20.95 10.67 -22.43
CA ILE A 85 22.34 10.94 -22.07
C ILE A 85 22.50 10.63 -20.57
N ASN A 86 22.88 9.39 -20.26
CA ASN A 86 23.56 9.09 -19.02
C ASN A 86 25.04 9.41 -19.24
N ASP A 87 25.39 10.70 -19.20
CA ASP A 87 26.79 11.07 -19.07
C ASP A 87 27.26 10.69 -17.66
N PRO A 88 28.22 9.76 -17.51
CA PRO A 88 28.89 9.59 -16.23
C PRO A 88 29.68 10.87 -15.91
N PRO A 89 29.76 11.31 -14.64
CA PRO A 89 30.56 12.48 -14.30
C PRO A 89 32.01 12.23 -14.72
N ALA A 90 32.50 13.02 -15.67
CA ALA A 90 33.88 12.99 -16.09
C ALA A 90 34.77 13.21 -14.86
N LYS A 91 35.53 12.17 -14.49
CA LYS A 91 36.58 12.26 -13.50
C LYS A 91 37.76 12.96 -14.17
N ALA A 92 38.03 14.21 -13.81
CA ALA A 92 39.25 14.90 -14.21
C ALA A 92 40.19 15.04 -13.01
N ILE A 93 41.43 14.68 -13.30
CA ILE A 93 42.64 14.65 -12.47
C ILE A 93 43.18 16.06 -12.31
#